data_AF-A0A7Y4W8V3-F1
#
_entry.id   AF-A0A7Y4W8V3-F1
#
_cell.length_a   1.000
_cell.length_b   1.000
_cell.length_c   1.000
_cell.angle_alpha   90.00
_cell.angle_beta   90.00
_cell.angle_gamma   90.00
#
_symmetry.space_group_name_H-M   'P 1'
#
loop_
_entity.id
_entity.type
_entity.pdbx_description
1 polymer ?
#
loop_
_entity_poly.entity_id
_entity_poly.type
_entity_poly.pdbx_seq_one_letter_code
_entity_poly.pdbx_strand_id
1 'polypeptide(L)'
;MKKTLISHQRGSMILEALISILIFSMGILAIVGLQANSIKMSSDAKYRTDASLLADRLVGMMWTDLSAAVAVPSVGCSNPFNTVMPNGLADYQTGGAQFNAWWAAASSVMPNAVATVNTATVLNPPACSVGRQQTSRTSTTITISWTQPGGSQHTYNTTTTVNAQKDN
;
A
#
# COMPACT_ATOMS: atom_id res chain seq x y z
N MET A 1 -76.00 33.40 23.58
CA MET A 1 -75.41 32.05 23.38
C MET A 1 -74.35 32.14 22.29
N LYS A 2 -73.08 31.83 22.59
CA LYS A 2 -71.96 31.87 21.65
C LYS A 2 -72.03 30.65 20.72
N LYS A 3 -72.05 30.88 19.41
CA LYS A 3 -71.96 29.82 18.40
C LYS A 3 -70.54 29.82 17.85
N THR A 4 -69.71 28.91 18.37
CA THR A 4 -68.33 28.74 17.92
C THR A 4 -68.35 27.96 16.60
N LEU A 5 -68.05 28.64 15.49
CA LEU A 5 -67.96 28.02 14.17
C LEU A 5 -66.57 27.37 14.03
N ILE A 6 -66.51 26.05 14.02
CA ILE A 6 -65.28 25.30 13.73
C ILE A 6 -65.13 25.22 12.21
N SER A 7 -64.29 26.10 11.65
CA SER A 7 -63.90 26.07 10.24
C SER A 7 -63.07 24.82 9.95
N HIS A 8 -63.60 23.91 9.14
CA HIS A 8 -62.91 22.70 8.71
C HIS A 8 -62.00 23.01 7.50
N GLN A 9 -60.71 23.24 7.75
CA GLN A 9 -59.68 23.33 6.72
C GLN A 9 -59.46 21.95 6.06
N ARG A 10 -60.16 21.66 4.96
CA ARG A 10 -60.01 20.39 4.21
C ARG A 10 -59.08 20.50 2.98
N GLY A 11 -58.53 21.68 2.69
CA GLY A 11 -57.71 21.94 1.51
C GLY A 11 -56.18 21.89 1.72
N SER A 12 -55.69 22.03 2.96
CA SER A 12 -54.25 22.06 3.26
C SER A 12 -53.60 20.68 3.32
N MET A 13 -54.38 19.62 3.56
CA MET A 13 -53.86 18.27 3.79
C MET A 13 -53.05 17.72 2.61
N ILE A 14 -53.49 17.95 1.37
CA ILE A 14 -52.77 17.48 0.17
C ILE A 14 -51.47 18.25 -0.02
N LEU A 15 -51.49 19.57 0.22
CA LEU A 15 -50.30 20.41 0.15
C LEU A 15 -49.27 19.98 1.19
N GLU A 16 -49.72 19.72 2.42
CA GLU A 16 -48.87 19.26 3.53
C GLU A 16 -48.27 17.87 3.26
N ALA A 17 -49.04 16.96 2.66
CA ALA A 17 -48.55 15.65 2.23
C ALA A 17 -47.49 15.76 1.12
N LEU A 18 -47.69 16.63 0.12
CA LEU A 18 -46.72 16.85 -0.96
C LEU A 18 -45.41 17.47 -0.45
N ILE A 19 -45.51 18.45 0.47
CA ILE A 19 -44.33 19.05 1.10
C ILE A 19 -43.59 18.01 1.95
N SER A 20 -44.31 17.16 2.69
CA SER A 20 -43.70 16.08 3.48
C SER A 20 -42.95 15.08 2.61
N ILE A 21 -43.55 14.63 1.50
CA ILE A 21 -42.90 13.73 0.54
C ILE A 21 -41.69 14.40 -0.11
N LEU A 22 -41.77 15.69 -0.45
CA LEU A 22 -40.66 16.44 -1.04
C LEU A 22 -39.46 16.49 -0.08
N ILE A 23 -39.68 16.92 1.16
CA ILE A 23 -38.63 17.04 2.18
C ILE A 23 -38.05 15.66 2.49
N PHE A 24 -38.92 14.65 2.61
CA PHE A 24 -38.49 13.27 2.85
C PHE A 24 -37.62 12.73 1.71
N SER A 25 -38.00 12.99 0.47
CA SER A 25 -37.25 12.58 -0.72
C SER A 25 -35.87 13.26 -0.78
N MET A 26 -35.79 14.56 -0.43
CA MET A 26 -34.52 15.26 -0.29
C MET A 26 -33.65 14.66 0.81
N GLY A 27 -34.24 14.27 1.94
CA GLY A 27 -33.55 13.58 3.03
C GLY A 27 -32.91 12.25 2.59
N ILE A 28 -33.64 11.43 1.83
CA ILE A 28 -33.11 10.17 1.29
C ILE A 28 -31.94 10.44 0.34
N LEU A 29 -32.07 11.40 -0.57
CA LEU A 29 -31.01 11.73 -1.53
C LEU A 29 -29.73 12.19 -0.81
N ALA A 30 -29.87 13.01 0.24
CA ALA A 30 -28.75 13.46 1.05
C ALA A 30 -28.00 12.29 1.71
N ILE A 31 -28.75 11.33 2.30
CA ILE A 31 -28.17 10.15 2.94
C ILE A 31 -27.47 9.25 1.90
N VAL A 32 -28.08 9.02 0.74
CA VAL A 32 -27.46 8.23 -0.34
C VAL A 32 -26.16 8.88 -0.83
N GLY A 33 -26.12 10.22 -0.94
CA GLY A 33 -24.90 10.96 -1.27
C GLY A 33 -23.78 10.75 -0.24
N LEU A 34 -24.12 10.82 1.05
CA LEU A 34 -23.16 10.56 2.13
C LEU A 34 -22.68 9.10 2.13
N GLN A 35 -23.57 8.14 1.91
CA GLN A 35 -23.22 6.72 1.81
C GLN A 35 -22.27 6.46 0.63
N ALA A 36 -22.59 7.01 -0.54
CA ALA A 36 -21.74 6.88 -1.71
C ALA A 36 -20.33 7.44 -1.48
N ASN A 37 -20.22 8.57 -0.78
CA ASN A 37 -18.91 9.16 -0.44
C ASN A 37 -18.15 8.29 0.60
N SER A 38 -18.85 7.80 1.63
CA SER A 38 -18.27 6.93 2.65
C SER A 38 -17.70 5.64 2.05
N ILE A 39 -18.40 5.03 1.09
CA ILE A 39 -17.92 3.84 0.37
C ILE A 39 -16.62 4.13 -0.40
N LYS A 40 -16.54 5.28 -1.09
CA LYS A 40 -15.32 5.67 -1.80
C LYS A 40 -14.14 5.86 -0.84
N MET A 41 -14.36 6.54 0.28
CA MET A 41 -13.33 6.74 1.31
C MET A 41 -12.86 5.42 1.92
N SER A 42 -13.79 4.50 2.21
CA SER A 42 -13.45 3.17 2.74
C SER A 42 -12.65 2.34 1.73
N SER A 43 -13.00 2.43 0.44
CA SER A 43 -12.26 1.79 -0.65
C SER A 43 -10.83 2.34 -0.76
N ASP A 44 -10.63 3.67 -0.75
CA ASP A 44 -9.27 4.27 -0.77
C ASP A 44 -8.44 3.84 0.45
N ALA A 45 -9.03 3.87 1.65
CA ALA A 45 -8.34 3.40 2.86
C ALA A 45 -7.92 1.93 2.75
N LYS A 46 -8.76 1.07 2.15
CA LYS A 46 -8.44 -0.33 1.90
C LYS A 46 -7.24 -0.47 0.98
N TYR A 47 -7.20 0.22 -0.17
CA TYR A 47 -6.06 0.13 -1.09
C TYR A 47 -4.75 0.61 -0.46
N ARG A 48 -4.79 1.66 0.37
CA ARG A 48 -3.60 2.13 1.10
C ARG A 48 -3.09 1.09 2.10
N THR A 49 -4.01 0.40 2.77
CA THR A 49 -3.69 -0.67 3.74
C THR A 49 -3.12 -1.89 3.02
N ASP A 50 -3.71 -2.26 1.88
CA ASP A 50 -3.23 -3.37 1.06
C ASP A 50 -1.82 -3.05 0.50
N ALA A 51 -1.59 -1.81 0.04
CA ALA A 51 -0.28 -1.35 -0.42
C ALA A 51 0.78 -1.37 0.68
N SER A 52 0.47 -0.89 1.90
CA SER A 52 1.41 -0.95 3.01
C SER A 52 1.74 -2.39 3.40
N LEU A 53 0.75 -3.27 3.47
CA LEU A 53 0.96 -4.69 3.78
C LEU A 53 1.81 -5.38 2.71
N LEU A 54 1.59 -5.07 1.43
CA LEU A 54 2.40 -5.61 0.33
C LEU A 54 3.84 -5.14 0.40
N ALA A 55 4.07 -3.86 0.72
CA ALA A 55 5.40 -3.31 0.91
C ALA A 55 6.11 -3.95 2.12
N ASP A 56 5.42 -4.11 3.25
CA ASP A 56 5.97 -4.74 4.46
C ASP A 56 6.36 -6.20 4.21
N ARG A 57 5.53 -6.94 3.47
CA ARG A 57 5.88 -8.31 3.03
C ARG A 57 7.14 -8.32 2.17
N LEU A 58 7.27 -7.37 1.23
CA LEU A 58 8.45 -7.26 0.38
C LEU A 58 9.72 -6.97 1.18
N VAL A 59 9.63 -6.05 2.14
CA VAL A 59 10.72 -5.78 3.08
C VAL A 59 11.08 -7.03 3.89
N GLY A 60 10.07 -7.76 4.39
CA GLY A 60 10.28 -9.01 5.11
C GLY A 60 11.07 -10.05 4.30
N MET A 61 10.74 -10.24 3.03
CA MET A 61 11.50 -11.15 2.15
C MET A 61 12.94 -10.69 1.93
N MET A 62 13.17 -9.37 1.79
CA MET A 62 14.55 -8.84 1.70
C MET A 62 15.37 -9.17 2.95
N TRP A 63 14.77 -9.13 4.14
CA TRP A 63 15.42 -9.54 5.39
C TRP A 63 15.65 -11.05 5.48
N THR A 64 14.70 -11.88 5.05
CA THR A 64 14.89 -13.33 5.06
C THR A 64 15.98 -13.76 4.09
N ASP A 65 16.00 -13.18 2.91
CA ASP A 65 17.02 -13.45 1.92
C ASP A 65 18.39 -12.98 2.38
N LEU A 66 18.46 -11.82 3.04
CA LEU A 66 19.67 -11.36 3.72
C LEU A 66 20.16 -12.38 4.75
N SER A 67 19.26 -12.89 5.60
CA SER A 67 19.65 -13.85 6.65
C SER A 67 20.20 -15.14 6.05
N ALA A 68 19.64 -15.61 4.93
CA ALA A 68 20.19 -16.73 4.17
C ALA A 68 21.56 -16.40 3.59
N ALA A 69 21.74 -15.17 3.07
CA ALA A 69 22.98 -14.64 2.52
C ALA A 69 24.15 -14.65 3.52
N VAL A 70 23.90 -14.28 4.78
CA VAL A 70 24.91 -14.27 5.85
C VAL A 70 25.21 -15.68 6.37
N ALA A 71 24.28 -16.64 6.23
CA ALA A 71 24.44 -18.01 6.71
C ALA A 71 25.35 -18.89 5.82
N VAL A 72 25.60 -18.50 4.57
CA VAL A 72 26.45 -19.29 3.66
C VAL A 72 27.93 -19.14 4.04
N PRO A 73 28.69 -20.26 4.17
CA PRO A 73 30.14 -20.21 4.36
C PRO A 73 30.83 -19.60 3.14
N SER A 74 31.03 -18.28 3.15
CA SER A 74 31.82 -17.58 2.15
C SER A 74 33.32 -17.77 2.37
N VAL A 75 34.02 -18.26 1.34
CA VAL A 75 35.48 -18.21 1.25
C VAL A 75 35.92 -16.83 0.74
N GLY A 76 36.69 -16.11 1.54
CA GLY A 76 37.20 -14.79 1.19
C GLY A 76 36.20 -13.64 1.31
N CYS A 77 36.41 -12.61 0.52
CA CYS A 77 35.72 -11.33 0.57
C CYS A 77 34.54 -11.29 -0.40
N SER A 78 33.42 -11.88 -0.05
CA SER A 78 32.17 -11.75 -0.80
C SER A 78 31.17 -10.92 0.00
N ASN A 79 30.49 -9.99 -0.69
CA ASN A 79 29.30 -9.37 -0.16
C ASN A 79 28.30 -10.50 0.19
N PRO A 80 27.82 -10.62 1.44
CA PRO A 80 26.89 -11.68 1.83
C PRO A 80 25.67 -11.74 0.91
N PHE A 81 25.23 -10.60 0.37
CA PHE A 81 24.12 -10.57 -0.58
C PHE A 81 24.38 -11.36 -1.88
N ASN A 82 25.62 -11.38 -2.39
CA ASN A 82 25.97 -12.01 -3.67
C ASN A 82 25.93 -13.55 -3.59
N THR A 83 26.17 -14.13 -2.42
CA THR A 83 26.24 -15.59 -2.24
C THR A 83 24.89 -16.31 -2.41
N VAL A 84 23.77 -15.60 -2.22
CA VAL A 84 22.41 -16.15 -2.40
C VAL A 84 21.68 -15.48 -3.56
N MET A 85 22.02 -14.24 -3.89
CA MET A 85 21.49 -13.50 -5.04
C MET A 85 22.61 -12.82 -5.81
N PRO A 86 22.88 -13.17 -7.08
CA PRO A 86 24.02 -12.67 -7.85
C PRO A 86 24.14 -11.14 -7.91
N ASN A 87 23.02 -10.40 -7.90
CA ASN A 87 23.03 -8.93 -7.87
C ASN A 87 22.59 -8.36 -6.51
N GLY A 88 22.46 -9.20 -5.48
CA GLY A 88 21.98 -8.83 -4.15
C GLY A 88 20.59 -8.21 -4.19
N LEU A 89 20.33 -7.21 -3.34
CA LEU A 89 19.04 -6.52 -3.33
C LEU A 89 18.73 -5.75 -4.63
N ALA A 90 19.70 -5.56 -5.53
CA ALA A 90 19.43 -4.98 -6.84
C ALA A 90 18.54 -5.90 -7.71
N ASP A 91 18.50 -7.21 -7.44
CA ASP A 91 17.57 -8.13 -8.08
C ASP A 91 16.11 -7.73 -7.84
N TYR A 92 15.80 -7.09 -6.71
CA TYR A 92 14.45 -6.56 -6.47
C TYR A 92 14.09 -5.36 -7.34
N GLN A 93 15.07 -4.66 -7.92
CA GLN A 93 14.85 -3.54 -8.85
C GLN A 93 14.65 -4.01 -10.29
N THR A 94 15.37 -5.06 -10.69
CA THR A 94 15.45 -5.54 -12.08
C THR A 94 14.45 -6.66 -12.39
N GLY A 95 13.63 -7.07 -11.42
CA GLY A 95 12.64 -8.13 -11.61
C GLY A 95 13.22 -9.52 -11.39
N GLY A 96 13.97 -9.72 -10.31
CA GLY A 96 14.46 -11.02 -9.87
C GLY A 96 13.31 -11.97 -9.48
N ALA A 97 13.63 -13.27 -9.35
CA ALA A 97 12.64 -14.31 -9.09
C ALA A 97 11.75 -14.02 -7.86
N GLN A 98 12.35 -13.54 -6.78
CA GLN A 98 11.65 -13.20 -5.53
C GLN A 98 10.67 -12.03 -5.73
N PHE A 99 11.11 -10.97 -6.43
CA PHE A 99 10.25 -9.84 -6.76
C PHE A 99 9.11 -10.24 -7.69
N ASN A 100 9.39 -11.04 -8.74
CA ASN A 100 8.36 -11.48 -9.68
C ASN A 100 7.31 -12.38 -9.01
N ALA A 101 7.74 -13.27 -8.10
CA ALA A 101 6.83 -14.12 -7.34
C ALA A 101 5.92 -13.29 -6.43
N TRP A 102 6.49 -12.30 -5.72
CA TRP A 102 5.70 -11.37 -4.93
C TRP A 102 4.78 -10.50 -5.78
N TRP A 103 5.25 -10.03 -6.94
CA TRP A 103 4.46 -9.19 -7.83
C TRP A 103 3.28 -9.95 -8.46
N ALA A 104 3.45 -11.24 -8.76
CA ALA A 104 2.36 -12.10 -9.19
C ALA A 104 1.24 -12.19 -8.12
N ALA A 105 1.61 -12.26 -6.84
CA ALA A 105 0.64 -12.21 -5.75
C ALA A 105 0.06 -10.79 -5.55
N ALA A 106 0.90 -9.74 -5.60
CA ALA A 106 0.51 -8.36 -5.39
C ALA A 106 -0.48 -7.85 -6.46
N SER A 107 -0.23 -8.17 -7.72
CA SER A 107 -1.09 -7.79 -8.85
C SER A 107 -2.47 -8.44 -8.79
N SER A 108 -2.63 -9.60 -8.13
CA SER A 108 -3.95 -10.18 -7.87
C SER A 108 -4.78 -9.38 -6.85
N VAL A 109 -4.11 -8.70 -5.91
CA VAL A 109 -4.74 -7.85 -4.89
C VAL A 109 -5.02 -6.45 -5.45
N MET A 110 -4.09 -5.92 -6.25
CA MET A 110 -4.17 -4.58 -6.82
C MET A 110 -3.88 -4.62 -8.35
N PRO A 111 -4.86 -4.92 -9.20
CA PRO A 111 -4.66 -5.18 -10.63
C PRO A 111 -4.20 -3.97 -11.47
N ASN A 112 -4.42 -2.75 -10.98
CA ASN A 112 -3.98 -1.51 -11.64
C ASN A 112 -2.82 -0.84 -10.88
N ALA A 113 -2.12 -1.57 -10.02
CA ALA A 113 -0.95 -1.07 -9.33
C ALA A 113 0.32 -1.32 -10.14
N VAL A 114 1.33 -0.49 -9.91
CA VAL A 114 2.71 -0.64 -10.37
C VAL A 114 3.60 -0.49 -9.15
N ALA A 115 4.46 -1.48 -8.89
CA ALA A 115 5.49 -1.38 -7.87
C ALA A 115 6.85 -1.15 -8.51
N THR A 116 7.61 -0.22 -7.95
CA THR A 116 9.01 0.02 -8.27
C THR A 116 9.84 -0.06 -7.01
N VAL A 117 11.04 -0.61 -7.12
CA VAL A 117 11.99 -0.75 -6.02
C VAL A 117 13.28 -0.06 -6.44
N ASN A 118 13.79 0.80 -5.56
CA ASN A 118 15.07 1.47 -5.72
C ASN A 118 16.00 1.06 -4.59
N THR A 119 17.18 0.54 -4.91
CA THR A 119 18.17 0.14 -3.90
C THR A 119 19.47 0.89 -4.08
N ALA A 120 20.11 1.23 -2.96
CA ALA A 120 21.42 1.86 -2.91
C ALA A 120 22.28 1.12 -1.88
N THR A 121 23.28 0.39 -2.38
CA THR A 121 24.17 -0.44 -1.54
C THR A 121 25.46 0.30 -1.25
N VAL A 122 25.80 0.39 0.03
CA VAL A 122 27.07 0.90 0.54
C VAL A 122 27.86 -0.27 1.11
N LEU A 123 29.08 -0.45 0.62
CA LEU A 123 30.00 -1.49 1.06
C LEU A 123 31.10 -0.87 1.92
N ASN A 124 31.39 -1.47 3.08
CA ASN A 124 32.44 -1.02 3.97
C ASN A 124 33.27 -2.21 4.48
N PRO A 125 34.58 -2.32 4.13
CA PRO A 125 35.31 -1.46 3.20
C PRO A 125 34.83 -1.63 1.73
N PRO A 126 35.03 -0.63 0.85
CA PRO A 126 34.55 -0.65 -0.54
C PRO A 126 35.21 -1.74 -1.40
N ALA A 127 36.43 -2.14 -1.05
CA ALA A 127 37.09 -3.34 -1.53
C ALA A 127 37.58 -4.13 -0.31
N CYS A 128 37.37 -5.44 -0.31
CA CYS A 128 37.76 -6.29 0.81
C CYS A 128 39.04 -7.06 0.46
N SER A 129 40.01 -7.04 1.37
CA SER A 129 41.26 -7.79 1.29
C SER A 129 41.07 -9.14 1.98
N VAL A 130 41.59 -10.23 1.40
CA VAL A 130 41.50 -11.60 1.97
C VAL A 130 41.79 -11.57 3.47
N GLY A 131 40.84 -12.04 4.30
CA GLY A 131 40.94 -12.02 5.77
C GLY A 131 40.25 -10.84 6.47
N ARG A 132 39.55 -9.96 5.76
CA ARG A 132 38.66 -8.92 6.31
C ARG A 132 37.19 -9.28 6.06
N GLN A 133 36.28 -8.81 6.92
CA GLN A 133 34.84 -8.93 6.73
C GLN A 133 34.28 -7.69 5.99
N GLN A 134 33.36 -7.91 5.05
CA GLN A 134 32.67 -6.83 4.33
C GLN A 134 31.29 -6.60 4.95
N THR A 135 31.03 -5.36 5.39
CA THR A 135 29.70 -4.92 5.82
C THR A 135 28.98 -4.31 4.64
N SER A 136 27.74 -4.71 4.43
CA SER A 136 26.89 -4.16 3.36
C SER A 136 25.67 -3.52 3.98
N ARG A 137 25.43 -2.24 3.67
CA ARG A 137 24.24 -1.50 4.08
C ARG A 137 23.48 -1.09 2.82
N THR A 138 22.28 -1.61 2.64
CA THR A 138 21.45 -1.32 1.46
C THR A 138 20.21 -0.55 1.88
N SER A 139 20.08 0.68 1.40
CA SER A 139 18.83 1.43 1.52
C SER A 139 17.91 1.04 0.38
N THR A 140 16.70 0.62 0.69
CA THR A 140 15.69 0.18 -0.28
C THR A 140 14.44 1.04 -0.14
N THR A 141 14.08 1.73 -1.21
CA THR A 141 12.84 2.49 -1.34
C THR A 141 11.86 1.72 -2.20
N ILE A 142 10.70 1.39 -1.65
CA ILE A 142 9.61 0.72 -2.35
C ILE A 142 8.52 1.76 -2.61
N THR A 143 8.12 1.86 -3.87
CA THR A 143 7.07 2.74 -4.34
C THR A 143 5.99 1.90 -4.98
N ILE A 144 4.77 1.97 -4.46
CA ILE A 144 3.59 1.32 -5.03
C ILE A 144 2.62 2.42 -5.47
N SER A 145 2.36 2.50 -6.77
CA SER A 145 1.43 3.47 -7.36
C SER A 145 0.22 2.74 -7.93
N TRP A 146 -0.99 3.20 -7.67
CA TRP A 146 -2.21 2.61 -8.21
C TRP A 146 -3.20 3.67 -8.67
N THR A 147 -4.08 3.28 -9.60
CA THR A 147 -5.17 4.12 -10.10
C THR A 147 -6.51 3.44 -9.84
N GLN A 148 -7.42 4.15 -9.15
CA GLN A 148 -8.77 3.66 -8.93
C GLN A 148 -9.64 3.84 -10.19
N PRO A 149 -10.67 3.00 -10.42
CA PRO A 149 -11.58 3.16 -11.55
C PRO A 149 -12.28 4.53 -11.52
N GLY A 150 -11.90 5.43 -12.43
CA GLY A 150 -12.44 6.78 -12.55
C GLY A 150 -11.73 7.87 -11.72
N GLY A 151 -10.50 7.64 -11.24
CA GLY A 151 -9.81 8.53 -10.30
C GLY A 151 -8.38 8.93 -10.64
N SER A 152 -7.78 9.69 -9.72
CA SER A 152 -6.38 10.15 -9.72
C SER A 152 -5.41 9.03 -9.32
N GLN A 153 -4.14 9.19 -9.69
CA GLN A 153 -3.08 8.28 -9.26
C GLN A 153 -2.77 8.47 -7.77
N HIS A 154 -2.66 7.37 -7.04
CA HIS A 154 -2.22 7.32 -5.66
C HIS A 154 -0.85 6.66 -5.58
N THR A 155 -0.03 7.09 -4.61
CA THR A 155 1.31 6.55 -4.40
C THR A 155 1.54 6.28 -2.91
N TYR A 156 2.09 5.11 -2.62
CA TYR A 156 2.60 4.73 -1.32
C TYR A 156 4.11 4.52 -1.42
N ASN A 157 4.87 5.22 -0.57
CA ASN A 157 6.33 5.13 -0.53
C ASN A 157 6.78 4.70 0.87
N THR A 158 7.67 3.73 0.92
CA THR A 158 8.36 3.34 2.16
C THR A 158 9.85 3.14 1.89
N THR A 159 10.67 3.55 2.84
CA THR A 159 12.13 3.39 2.76
C THR A 159 12.60 2.60 3.95
N THR A 160 13.34 1.53 3.69
CA THR A 160 13.95 0.68 4.71
C THR A 160 15.45 0.58 4.49
N THR A 161 16.20 0.35 5.55
CA THR A 161 17.64 0.04 5.46
C THR A 161 17.85 -1.39 5.90
N VAL A 162 18.45 -2.20 5.03
CA VAL A 162 18.79 -3.60 5.26
C VAL A 162 20.30 -3.70 5.42
N ASN A 163 20.76 -4.19 6.57
CA ASN A 163 22.18 -4.25 6.92
C ASN A 163 22.64 -5.71 7.04
N ALA A 164 23.76 -6.03 6.42
CA ALA A 164 24.43 -7.31 6.50
C ALA A 164 25.80 -7.16 7.14
N GLN A 165 26.03 -7.86 8.25
CA GLN A 165 27.34 -8.07 8.85
C GLN A 165 27.50 -9.56 9.13
N LYS A 166 28.65 -10.13 8.80
CA LYS A 166 28.99 -11.52 9.12
C LYS A 166 29.86 -11.49 10.37
N ASP A 167 29.38 -12.06 11.47
CA ASP A 167 30.19 -12.26 12.67
C ASP A 167 31.12 -13.47 12.47
N ASN A 168 32.30 -13.42 13.09
CA ASN A 168 33.39 -14.38 12.88
C ASN A 168 33.10 -15.76 13.49
#